data_AF-A0A2N5RDA3-F1
#
_entry.id   AF-A0A2N5RDA3-F1
#
_cell.length_a   1.000
_cell.length_b   1.000
_cell.length_c   1.000
_cell.angle_alpha   90.00
_cell.angle_beta   90.00
_cell.angle_gamma   90.00
#
_symmetry.space_group_name_H-M   'P 1'
#
loop_
_entity.id
_entity.type
_entity.pdbx_description
1 polymer ?
#
loop_
_entity_poly.entity_id
_entity_poly.type
_entity_poly.pdbx_seq_one_letter_code
_entity_poly.pdbx_strand_id
1 'polypeptide(L)'
;MYVLGVSTSIKNLRDASVEFVSELFYKLFKEMYDSIPKYDLIPETSAEKWFKEMLLHEYAEQAAKQSPLTEMVMKSLGGKTFSSLPQRE
;
A
#
# COMPACT_ATOMS: atom_id res chain seq x y z
N MET A 1 -9.72 3.53 16.53
CA MET A 1 -10.84 3.69 15.57
C MET A 1 -10.25 3.50 14.19
N TYR A 2 -10.34 2.30 13.64
CA TYR A 2 -9.82 1.98 12.30
C TYR A 2 -10.90 2.37 11.30
N VAL A 3 -10.77 3.53 10.64
CA VAL A 3 -11.52 3.78 9.42
C VAL A 3 -10.70 3.16 8.29
N LEU A 4 -10.79 1.83 8.18
CA LEU A 4 -10.42 1.10 6.97
C LEU A 4 -11.49 1.41 5.92
N GLY A 5 -11.43 2.63 5.40
CA GLY A 5 -12.31 3.14 4.37
C GLY A 5 -11.95 2.65 2.97
N VAL A 6 -11.41 1.44 2.82
CA VAL A 6 -11.29 0.76 1.52
C VAL A 6 -11.48 -0.73 1.76
N SER A 7 -12.73 -1.16 1.94
CA SER A 7 -13.09 -2.55 1.64
C SER A 7 -13.09 -2.71 0.11
N THR A 8 -11.92 -2.67 -0.52
CA THR A 8 -11.76 -3.31 -1.82
C THR A 8 -11.94 -4.79 -1.55
N SER A 9 -13.09 -5.33 -1.95
CA SER A 9 -13.20 -6.78 -2.11
C SER A 9 -12.05 -7.17 -3.02
N ILE A 10 -11.02 -7.83 -2.45
CA ILE A 10 -9.89 -8.36 -3.20
C ILE A 10 -10.48 -9.41 -4.14
N LYS A 11 -10.69 -9.03 -5.39
CA LYS A 11 -11.35 -9.90 -6.37
C LYS A 11 -10.35 -10.74 -7.13
N ASN A 12 -9.10 -10.29 -7.19
CA ASN A 12 -8.04 -10.94 -7.94
C ASN A 12 -6.67 -10.70 -7.31
N LEU A 13 -5.67 -11.44 -7.79
CA LEU A 13 -4.28 -11.35 -7.31
C LEU A 13 -3.66 -9.96 -7.51
N ARG A 14 -4.08 -9.24 -8.56
CA ARG A 14 -3.60 -7.89 -8.84
C ARG A 14 -4.07 -6.91 -7.77
N ASP A 15 -5.34 -6.98 -7.36
CA ASP A 15 -5.90 -6.14 -6.30
C ASP A 15 -5.15 -6.37 -4.98
N ALA A 16 -4.88 -7.64 -4.62
CA ALA A 16 -4.08 -7.99 -3.44
C ALA A 16 -2.65 -7.44 -3.51
N SER A 17 -2.05 -7.49 -4.70
CA SER A 17 -0.69 -6.99 -4.93
C SER A 17 -0.63 -5.47 -4.86
N VAL A 18 -1.66 -4.78 -5.40
CA VAL A 18 -1.81 -3.33 -5.28
C VAL A 18 -1.92 -2.96 -3.81
N GLU A 19 -2.83 -3.58 -3.06
CA GLU A 19 -3.04 -3.29 -1.64
C GLU A 19 -1.76 -3.47 -0.81
N PHE A 20 -1.03 -4.57 -1.05
CA PHE A 20 0.26 -4.80 -0.40
C PHE A 20 1.29 -3.69 -0.70
N VAL A 21 1.42 -3.29 -1.95
CA VAL A 21 2.38 -2.23 -2.35
C VAL A 21 1.92 -0.86 -1.86
N SER A 22 0.60 -0.60 -1.83
CA SER A 22 0.02 0.61 -1.23
C SER A 22 0.42 0.75 0.23
N GLU A 23 0.30 -0.32 1.02
CA GLU A 23 0.70 -0.32 2.42
C GLU A 23 2.21 -0.07 2.61
N LEU A 24 3.04 -0.60 1.71
CA LEU A 24 4.48 -0.32 1.72
C LEU A 24 4.78 1.16 1.43
N PHE A 25 4.16 1.73 0.40
CA PHE A 25 4.34 3.13 0.04
C PHE A 25 3.77 4.08 1.09
N TYR A 26 2.65 3.74 1.71
CA TYR A 26 2.09 4.53 2.81
C TYR A 26 3.09 4.64 3.96
N LYS A 27 3.70 3.53 4.38
CA LYS A 27 4.74 3.54 5.42
C LYS A 27 5.93 4.40 5.02
N LEU A 28 6.42 4.25 3.79
CA LEU A 28 7.53 5.04 3.27
C LEU A 28 7.20 6.54 3.28
N PHE A 29 6.05 6.94 2.76
CA PHE A 29 5.64 8.34 2.70
C PHE A 29 5.43 8.94 4.09
N LYS A 30 4.90 8.15 5.02
CA LYS A 30 4.77 8.54 6.41
C LYS A 30 6.12 8.76 7.08
N GLU A 31 7.06 7.83 6.93
CA GLU A 31 8.43 7.98 7.44
C GLU A 31 9.13 9.19 6.83
N MET A 32 8.98 9.41 5.52
CA MET A 32 9.49 10.60 4.84
C MET A 32 8.90 11.87 5.43
N TYR A 33 7.57 11.93 5.61
CA TYR A 33 6.92 13.09 6.19
C TYR A 33 7.36 13.36 7.63
N ASP A 34 7.49 12.31 8.44
CA ASP A 34 7.89 12.43 9.84
C ASP A 34 9.38 12.76 10.00
N SER A 35 10.21 12.50 8.98
CA SER A 35 11.61 12.92 8.95
C SER A 35 11.81 14.43 8.74
N ILE A 36 10.79 15.15 8.26
CA ILE A 36 10.86 16.60 8.05
C ILE A 36 10.81 17.30 9.42
N PRO A 37 11.80 18.14 9.78
CA PRO A 37 11.76 18.90 11.03
C PRO A 37 10.52 19.80 11.08
N LYS A 38 9.71 19.63 12.14
CA LYS A 38 8.48 20.40 12.35
C LYS A 38 8.75 21.53 13.35
N TYR A 39 8.21 22.72 13.07
CA TYR A 39 8.29 23.87 13.97
C TYR A 39 7.05 23.89 14.86
N ASP A 40 7.21 23.60 16.16
CA ASP A 40 6.11 23.44 17.13
C ASP A 40 5.51 24.76 17.65
N LEU A 41 5.41 25.79 16.81
CA LEU A 41 4.76 27.04 17.23
C LEU A 41 3.24 26.89 17.37
N ILE A 42 2.64 25.98 16.59
CA ILE A 42 1.21 25.67 16.63
C ILE A 42 1.07 24.13 16.60
N PRO A 43 0.40 23.51 17.59
CA PRO A 43 0.24 22.07 17.62
C PRO A 43 -0.69 21.60 16.50
N GLU A 44 -0.37 20.46 15.89
CA GLU A 44 -1.22 19.79 14.89
C GLU A 44 -2.57 19.39 15.51
N THR A 45 -3.66 19.79 14.87
CA THR A 45 -5.00 19.41 15.29
C THR A 45 -5.33 17.96 14.88
N SER A 46 -6.27 17.33 15.59
CA SER A 46 -6.73 15.98 15.24
C SER A 46 -7.29 15.88 13.81
N ALA A 47 -7.92 16.95 13.31
CA ALA A 47 -8.47 17.00 11.96
C ALA A 47 -7.36 17.07 10.89
N GLU A 48 -6.35 17.91 11.10
CA GLU A 48 -5.18 17.99 10.21
C GLU A 48 -4.43 16.66 10.17
N LYS A 49 -4.20 16.05 11.34
CA LYS A 49 -3.57 14.74 11.42
C LYS A 49 -4.35 13.70 10.64
N TRP A 50 -5.67 13.61 10.85
CA TRP A 50 -6.52 12.67 10.13
C TRP A 50 -6.51 12.91 8.62
N PHE A 51 -6.64 14.17 8.19
CA PHE A 51 -6.65 14.53 6.78
C PHE A 51 -5.32 14.19 6.10
N LYS A 52 -4.20 14.48 6.77
CA LYS A 52 -2.87 14.07 6.32
C LYS A 52 -2.74 12.56 6.16
N GLU A 53 -3.20 11.78 7.14
CA GLU A 53 -3.15 10.31 7.07
C GLU A 53 -3.98 9.80 5.86
N MET A 54 -5.15 10.38 5.60
CA MET A 54 -5.92 10.06 4.39
C MET A 54 -5.16 10.41 3.12
N LEU A 55 -4.55 11.60 3.05
CA LEU A 55 -3.78 12.01 1.87
C LEU A 55 -2.64 11.04 1.60
N LEU A 56 -1.89 10.65 2.63
CA LEU A 56 -0.79 9.70 2.49
C LEU A 56 -1.28 8.34 1.98
N HIS A 57 -2.44 7.87 2.47
CA HIS A 57 -3.06 6.64 1.97
C HIS A 57 -3.46 6.74 0.48
N GLU A 58 -4.13 7.82 0.07
CA GLU A 58 -4.54 8.01 -1.33
C GLU A 58 -3.33 8.10 -2.26
N TYR A 59 -2.29 8.86 -1.88
CA TYR A 59 -1.05 8.93 -2.66
C TYR A 59 -0.38 7.56 -2.80
N ALA A 60 -0.35 6.79 -1.71
CA ALA A 60 0.22 5.45 -1.72
C ALA A 60 -0.55 4.51 -2.64
N GLU A 61 -1.88 4.55 -2.62
CA GLU A 61 -2.73 3.75 -3.50
C GLU A 61 -2.54 4.10 -4.97
N GLN A 62 -2.52 5.39 -5.30
CA GLN A 62 -2.28 5.86 -6.68
C GLN A 62 -0.88 5.48 -7.17
N ALA A 63 0.14 5.62 -6.31
CA ALA A 63 1.50 5.20 -6.63
C ALA A 63 1.59 3.68 -6.86
N ALA A 64 0.95 2.88 -6.02
CA ALA A 64 0.95 1.42 -6.14
C ALA A 64 0.27 0.95 -7.43
N LYS A 65 -0.86 1.54 -7.82
CA LYS A 65 -1.58 1.20 -9.07
C LYS A 65 -0.71 1.35 -10.32
N GLN A 66 0.25 2.29 -10.30
CA GLN A 66 1.12 2.61 -11.44
C GLN A 66 2.53 2.04 -11.30
N SER A 67 2.85 1.40 -10.17
CA SER A 67 4.22 0.97 -9.87
C SER A 67 4.58 -0.36 -10.54
N PRO A 68 5.78 -0.46 -11.16
CA PRO A 68 6.35 -1.74 -11.57
C PRO A 68 6.54 -2.73 -10.42
N LEU A 69 6.61 -2.24 -9.17
CA LEU A 69 6.74 -3.07 -7.98
C LEU A 69 5.49 -3.94 -7.76
N THR A 70 4.31 -3.40 -8.06
CA THR A 70 3.05 -4.15 -7.98
C THR A 70 3.04 -5.33 -8.94
N GLU A 71 3.51 -5.12 -10.16
CA GLU A 71 3.64 -6.20 -11.15
C GLU A 71 4.67 -7.25 -10.69
N MET A 72 5.78 -6.81 -10.09
CA MET A 72 6.80 -7.71 -9.55
C MET A 72 6.25 -8.57 -8.39
N VAL A 73 5.53 -7.94 -7.44
CA VAL A 73 4.87 -8.63 -6.34
C VAL A 73 3.83 -9.61 -6.86
N MET A 74 2.98 -9.18 -7.80
CA MET A 74 1.97 -10.04 -8.42
C MET A 74 2.60 -11.26 -9.08
N LYS A 75 3.68 -11.08 -9.86
CA LYS A 75 4.43 -12.19 -10.47
C LYS A 75 5.07 -13.10 -9.43
N SER A 76 5.63 -12.55 -8.36
CA SER A 76 6.24 -13.33 -7.28
C SER A 76 5.21 -14.18 -6.53
N LEU A 77 3.96 -13.70 -6.41
CA LEU A 77 2.87 -14.40 -5.73
C LEU A 77 2.16 -15.40 -6.66
N GLY A 78 1.87 -15.02 -7.91
CA GLY A 78 1.15 -15.83 -8.89
C GLY A 78 2.02 -16.79 -9.69
N GLY A 79 3.33 -16.57 -9.73
CA GLY A 79 4.30 -17.43 -10.41
C GLY A 79 4.67 -18.72 -9.65
N LYS A 80 4.08 -18.96 -8.46
CA LYS A 80 4.35 -20.14 -7.62
C LYS A 80 3.38 -21.32 -7.83
N THR A 81 2.81 -21.44 -9.03
CA THR A 81 1.93 -22.55 -9.47
C THR A 81 2.19 -22.79 -10.98
N PHE A 82 2.66 -23.91 -11.54
CA PHE A 82 3.05 -25.26 -11.13
C PHE A 82 4.16 -25.75 -12.10
N SER A 83 5.44 -25.69 -11.77
CA SER A 83 6.50 -26.25 -12.65
C SER A 83 6.95 -27.67 -12.28
N SER A 84 6.29 -28.35 -11.34
CA SER A 84 6.60 -29.75 -11.04
C SER A 84 5.44 -30.46 -10.31
N LEU A 85 4.40 -30.84 -11.04
CA LEU A 85 3.68 -32.07 -10.69
C LEU A 85 4.15 -33.12 -11.69
N PRO A 86 4.81 -34.22 -11.26
CA PRO A 86 5.18 -35.28 -12.19
C PRO A 86 3.89 -35.83 -12.80
N GLN A 87 3.80 -35.80 -14.13
CA GLN A 87 2.75 -36.53 -14.83
C GLN A 87 2.97 -38.00 -14.51
N ARG A 88 2.00 -38.62 -13.84
CA ARG A 88 1.98 -40.07 -13.67
C ARG A 88 1.76 -40.67 -15.06
N GLU A 89 2.74 -41.44 -15.51
CA GLU A 89 2.62 -42.41 -16.61
C GLU A 89 1.54 -43.47 -16.32
#